data_AF-A0A482VZ90-F1
#
_entry.id   AF-A0A482VZ90-F1
#
_cell.length_a   1.000
_cell.length_b   1.000
_cell.length_c   1.000
_cell.angle_alpha   90.00
_cell.angle_beta   90.00
_cell.angle_gamma   90.00
#
_symmetry.space_group_name_H-M   'P 1'
#
loop_
_entity.id
_entity.type
_entity.pdbx_description
1 polymer ?
#
loop_
_entity_poly.entity_id
_entity_poly.type
_entity_poly.pdbx_seq_one_letter_code
_entity_poly.pdbx_strand_id
1 'polypeptide(L)'
;MAMTSSQVKAQQNNMAGSGWPRRNSQNSTTAAATTSTFENKYSVTSPAINRIINLYPLTNYIFGTKEPLFEKDPSVPARFQRMRDEFERIGMRRSVEGVLLVHEHGLPHVLLLQLGTTFFKLPGGELNPGEDEVEGLKRLLTEVRTV
;
A
#
# COMPACT_ATOMS: atom_id res chain seq x y z
N MET A 1 60.61 -23.80 -27.97
CA MET A 1 59.98 -23.25 -29.19
C MET A 1 58.64 -23.98 -29.36
N ALA A 2 57.52 -23.23 -29.43
CA ALA A 2 56.11 -23.66 -29.63
C ALA A 2 55.48 -24.51 -28.49
N MET A 3 54.52 -24.02 -27.69
CA MET A 3 53.07 -23.73 -27.96
C MET A 3 52.28 -25.04 -28.18
N THR A 4 51.18 -25.39 -27.49
CA THR A 4 50.02 -24.61 -27.00
C THR A 4 49.31 -25.30 -25.83
N SER A 5 48.69 -24.50 -24.99
CA SER A 5 47.89 -24.82 -23.81
C SER A 5 46.44 -25.21 -24.15
N SER A 6 45.89 -26.07 -23.31
CA SER A 6 44.56 -26.67 -23.38
C SER A 6 43.41 -25.66 -23.35
N GLN A 7 42.41 -25.91 -24.20
CA GLN A 7 41.17 -25.13 -24.29
C GLN A 7 40.34 -25.23 -23.00
N VAL A 8 40.06 -24.08 -22.39
CA VAL A 8 39.05 -23.90 -21.35
C VAL A 8 37.69 -23.76 -22.03
N LYS A 9 36.80 -24.72 -21.84
CA LYS A 9 35.42 -24.67 -22.32
C LYS A 9 34.61 -23.80 -21.37
N ALA A 10 34.26 -22.59 -21.80
CA ALA A 10 33.37 -21.69 -21.08
C ALA A 10 31.97 -22.33 -20.98
N GLN A 11 31.60 -22.74 -19.76
CA GLN A 11 30.26 -23.20 -19.43
C GLN A 11 29.39 -21.98 -19.16
N GLN A 12 28.57 -21.62 -20.14
CA GLN A 12 27.63 -20.51 -20.08
C GLN A 12 26.51 -20.85 -19.09
N ASN A 13 26.66 -20.39 -17.84
CA ASN A 13 25.60 -20.41 -16.83
C ASN A 13 24.53 -19.38 -17.20
N ASN A 14 23.43 -19.84 -17.81
CA ASN A 14 22.21 -19.05 -17.96
C ASN A 14 21.57 -18.87 -16.57
N MET A 15 21.85 -17.75 -15.90
CA MET A 15 21.06 -17.28 -14.77
C MET A 15 19.68 -16.87 -15.30
N ALA A 16 18.65 -17.69 -15.07
CA ALA A 16 17.27 -17.30 -15.31
C ALA A 16 16.88 -16.23 -14.28
N GLY A 17 16.78 -14.98 -14.74
CA GLY A 17 16.32 -13.86 -13.93
C GLY A 17 14.89 -14.10 -13.41
N SER A 18 14.69 -13.79 -12.13
CA SER A 18 13.38 -13.69 -11.51
C SER A 18 12.61 -12.52 -12.13
N GLY A 19 11.75 -12.81 -13.09
CA GLY A 19 10.93 -11.83 -13.79
C GLY A 19 9.54 -12.41 -14.08
N TRP A 20 8.53 -11.55 -14.00
CA TRP A 20 7.12 -11.87 -14.24
C TRP A 20 6.93 -12.59 -15.58
N PRO A 21 6.00 -13.55 -15.69
CA PRO A 21 5.83 -14.33 -16.92
C PRO A 21 5.41 -13.44 -18.09
N ARG A 22 6.32 -13.29 -19.07
CA ARG A 22 6.05 -12.68 -20.37
C ARG A 22 5.23 -13.67 -21.21
N ARG A 23 3.99 -13.30 -21.55
CA ARG A 23 3.14 -14.05 -22.48
C ARG A 23 3.79 -14.00 -23.88
N ASN A 24 4.42 -15.09 -24.29
CA ASN A 24 5.00 -15.23 -25.62
C ASN A 24 3.89 -15.47 -26.64
N SER A 25 3.67 -14.52 -27.55
CA SER A 25 2.71 -14.65 -28.64
C SER A 25 3.39 -15.35 -29.81
N GLN A 26 3.36 -16.68 -29.84
CA GLN A 26 3.53 -17.43 -31.09
C GLN A 26 2.97 -18.86 -30.95
N ASN A 27 2.06 -19.17 -31.89
CA ASN A 27 1.43 -20.46 -32.22
C ASN A 27 0.25 -20.95 -31.39
N SER A 28 -0.94 -20.94 -32.01
CA SER A 28 -1.82 -22.11 -32.03
C SER A 28 -2.76 -22.07 -33.22
N THR A 29 -2.66 -23.11 -34.04
CA THR A 29 -3.63 -23.54 -35.04
C THR A 29 -4.87 -24.11 -34.37
N THR A 30 -6.05 -23.69 -34.86
CA THR A 30 -7.35 -24.37 -34.86
C THR A 30 -7.80 -25.11 -33.59
N ALA A 31 -8.65 -24.48 -32.78
CA ALA A 31 -9.62 -25.16 -31.92
C ALA A 31 -10.91 -24.33 -31.79
N ALA A 32 -12.04 -25.01 -31.84
CA ALA A 32 -13.39 -24.48 -32.06
C ALA A 32 -13.84 -23.40 -31.05
N ALA A 33 -14.56 -22.40 -31.56
CA ALA A 33 -15.19 -21.34 -30.79
C ALA A 33 -16.27 -21.91 -29.86
N THR A 34 -15.90 -22.16 -28.61
CA THR A 34 -16.86 -22.31 -27.51
C THR A 34 -17.01 -20.94 -26.87
N THR A 35 -18.12 -20.26 -27.16
CA THR A 35 -18.50 -19.00 -26.54
C THR A 35 -18.69 -19.21 -25.04
N SER A 36 -17.61 -19.07 -24.28
CA SER A 36 -17.65 -18.98 -22.82
C SER A 36 -18.08 -17.57 -22.48
N THR A 37 -19.37 -17.41 -22.21
CA THR A 37 -19.92 -16.22 -21.58
C THR A 37 -19.27 -16.09 -20.20
N PHE A 38 -18.22 -15.28 -20.11
CA PHE A 38 -17.65 -14.88 -18.83
C PHE A 38 -18.68 -13.97 -18.16
N GLU A 39 -19.53 -14.56 -17.30
CA GLU A 39 -20.34 -13.79 -16.38
C GLU A 39 -19.42 -12.96 -15.49
N ASN A 40 -19.40 -11.66 -15.75
CA ASN A 40 -18.73 -10.69 -14.93
C ASN A 40 -19.53 -10.54 -13.62
N LYS A 41 -19.33 -11.45 -12.66
CA LYS A 41 -19.98 -11.43 -11.32
C LYS A 41 -19.55 -10.26 -10.44
N TYR A 42 -18.65 -9.41 -10.93
CA TYR A 42 -18.37 -8.11 -10.35
C TYR A 42 -18.96 -7.04 -11.27
N SER A 43 -20.29 -6.89 -11.21
CA SER A 43 -20.89 -5.60 -11.52
C SER A 43 -20.33 -4.63 -10.48
N VAL A 44 -19.22 -3.99 -10.82
CA VAL A 44 -18.78 -2.76 -10.16
C VAL A 44 -19.84 -1.72 -10.54
N THR A 45 -20.98 -1.77 -9.86
CA THR A 45 -21.82 -0.59 -9.74
C THR A 45 -21.00 0.31 -8.83
N SER A 46 -20.12 1.13 -9.41
CA SER A 46 -19.29 2.08 -8.67
C SER A 46 -20.15 3.32 -8.39
N PRO A 47 -20.71 3.49 -7.17
CA PRO A 47 -21.31 4.77 -6.79
C PRO A 47 -20.27 5.90 -6.67
N ALA A 48 -19.00 5.64 -7.03
CA ALA A 48 -17.86 6.52 -6.81
C ALA A 48 -17.51 7.43 -7.99
N ILE A 49 -18.07 7.24 -9.19
CA ILE A 49 -17.63 8.00 -10.38
C ILE A 49 -18.06 9.47 -10.33
N ASN A 50 -19.09 9.83 -9.55
CA ASN A 50 -19.54 11.21 -9.41
C ASN A 50 -19.92 11.54 -7.96
N ARG A 51 -18.92 11.53 -7.07
CA ARG A 51 -19.11 11.99 -5.68
C ARG A 51 -18.57 13.40 -5.50
N ILE A 52 -19.48 14.32 -5.22
CA ILE A 52 -19.14 15.69 -4.84
C ILE A 52 -18.66 15.68 -3.38
N ILE A 53 -17.48 16.24 -3.13
CA ILE A 53 -16.90 16.39 -1.79
C ILE A 53 -16.66 17.87 -1.56
N ASN A 54 -17.22 18.41 -0.48
CA ASN A 54 -17.02 19.80 -0.11
C ASN A 54 -15.66 19.96 0.55
N LEU A 55 -14.88 20.92 0.05
CA LEU A 55 -13.62 21.35 0.66
C LEU A 55 -13.81 22.73 1.28
N TYR A 56 -13.08 22.99 2.35
CA TYR A 56 -13.07 24.29 3.02
C TYR A 56 -11.64 24.85 3.07
N PRO A 57 -11.49 26.19 3.16
CA PRO A 57 -10.18 26.83 3.24
C PRO A 57 -9.33 26.27 4.38
N LEU A 58 -8.02 26.12 4.18
CA LEU A 58 -7.08 25.74 5.23
C LEU A 58 -7.20 26.64 6.47
N THR A 59 -7.46 27.94 6.28
CA THR A 59 -7.65 28.93 7.36
C THR A 59 -8.85 28.67 8.27
N ASN A 60 -9.77 27.76 7.91
CA ASN A 60 -10.89 27.36 8.76
C ASN A 60 -10.50 26.36 9.86
N TYR A 61 -9.28 25.83 9.81
CA TYR A 61 -8.79 24.81 10.74
C TYR A 61 -7.65 25.37 11.58
N ILE A 62 -7.68 25.07 12.89
CA ILE A 62 -6.64 25.45 13.84
C ILE A 62 -5.82 24.21 14.18
N PHE A 63 -4.50 24.35 14.11
CA PHE A 63 -3.56 23.29 14.49
C PHE A 63 -3.04 23.56 15.90
N GLY A 64 -3.53 22.76 16.86
CA GLY A 64 -3.01 22.75 18.22
C GLY A 64 -1.71 21.95 18.34
N THR A 65 -0.99 22.16 19.43
CA THR A 65 0.14 21.32 19.83
C THR A 65 -0.32 20.33 20.91
N LYS A 66 0.24 19.12 20.88
CA LYS A 66 -0.02 18.07 21.86
C LYS A 66 1.27 17.37 22.29
N GLU A 67 1.15 16.53 23.30
CA GLU A 67 2.26 15.67 23.74
C GLU A 67 2.78 14.78 22.60
N PRO A 68 4.12 14.60 22.50
CA PRO A 68 4.71 13.77 21.45
C PRO A 68 4.11 12.36 21.42
N LEU A 69 3.64 11.96 20.24
CA LEU A 69 3.20 10.58 20.00
C LEU A 69 4.39 9.78 19.45
N PHE A 70 4.84 8.78 20.20
CA PHE A 70 5.93 7.91 19.79
C PHE A 70 5.42 6.76 18.91
N GLU A 71 6.25 6.36 17.95
CA GLU A 71 5.97 5.14 17.20
C GLU A 71 6.08 3.91 18.10
N LYS A 72 5.25 2.91 17.83
CA LYS A 72 5.26 1.64 18.57
C LYS A 72 6.60 0.90 18.46
N ASP A 73 7.28 1.03 17.32
CA ASP A 73 8.47 0.27 16.99
C ASP A 73 9.71 1.18 17.02
N PRO A 74 10.74 0.86 17.82
CA PRO A 74 11.94 1.71 17.94
C PRO A 74 12.85 1.64 16.71
N SER A 75 12.62 0.66 15.82
CA SER A 75 13.42 0.46 14.62
C SER A 75 12.65 -0.36 13.59
N VAL A 76 13.10 -0.30 12.34
CA VAL A 76 12.55 -1.09 11.24
C VAL A 76 12.63 -2.61 11.49
N PRO A 77 13.74 -3.19 12.00
CA PRO A 77 13.78 -4.62 12.34
C PRO A 77 12.75 -5.01 13.42
N ALA A 78 12.58 -4.18 14.46
CA ALA A 78 11.60 -4.43 15.52
C ALA A 78 10.18 -4.46 14.96
N ARG A 79 9.85 -3.53 14.05
CA ARG A 79 8.57 -3.51 13.34
C ARG A 79 8.31 -4.81 12.58
N PHE A 80 9.29 -5.30 11.81
CA PHE A 80 9.14 -6.56 11.08
C PHE A 80 9.03 -7.77 12.01
N GLN A 81 9.71 -7.77 13.15
CA GLN A 81 9.57 -8.84 14.13
C GLN A 81 8.16 -8.90 14.70
N ARG A 82 7.63 -7.76 15.17
CA ARG A 82 6.25 -7.67 15.66
C ARG A 82 5.23 -8.07 14.60
N MET A 83 5.46 -7.72 13.33
CA MET A 83 4.58 -8.16 12.23
C MET A 83 4.53 -9.68 12.08
N ARG A 84 5.66 -10.38 12.25
CA ARG A 84 5.71 -11.85 12.20
C ARG A 84 4.98 -12.46 13.39
N ASP A 85 5.29 -11.98 14.59
CA ASP A 85 4.72 -12.51 15.84
C ASP A 85 3.18 -12.32 15.88
N GLU A 86 2.69 -11.16 15.43
CA GLU A 86 1.24 -10.91 15.32
C GLU A 86 0.61 -11.78 14.24
N PHE A 87 1.27 -11.99 13.10
CA PHE A 87 0.74 -12.82 12.03
C PHE A 87 0.52 -14.26 12.47
N GLU A 88 1.45 -14.83 13.23
CA GLU A 88 1.30 -16.19 13.78
C GLU A 88 0.14 -16.29 14.79
N ARG A 89 -0.13 -15.21 15.53
CA ARG A 89 -1.15 -15.21 16.60
C ARG A 89 -2.56 -14.89 16.12
N ILE A 90 -2.71 -13.88 15.27
CA ILE A 90 -4.02 -13.32 14.86
C ILE A 90 -4.23 -13.30 13.35
N GLY A 91 -3.25 -13.77 12.58
CA GLY A 91 -3.31 -13.75 11.12
C GLY A 91 -3.04 -12.36 10.54
N MET A 92 -3.70 -12.07 9.43
CA MET A 92 -3.43 -10.85 8.65
C MET A 92 -3.70 -9.57 9.48
N ARG A 93 -2.66 -8.73 9.61
CA ARG A 93 -2.80 -7.39 10.21
C ARG A 93 -3.76 -6.54 9.38
N ARG A 94 -4.69 -5.86 10.06
CA ARG A 94 -5.62 -4.90 9.45
C ARG A 94 -5.26 -3.47 9.88
N SER A 95 -5.26 -2.55 8.94
CA SER A 95 -4.94 -1.13 9.16
C SER A 95 -5.84 -0.24 8.33
N VAL A 96 -6.14 0.95 8.86
CA VAL A 96 -6.95 1.97 8.20
C VAL A 96 -6.23 3.31 8.26
N GLU A 97 -6.38 4.09 7.19
CA GLU A 97 -5.79 5.42 7.04
C GLU A 97 -6.86 6.39 6.53
N GLY A 98 -6.88 7.60 7.09
CA GLY A 98 -7.80 8.66 6.72
C GLY A 98 -7.12 9.69 5.82
N VAL A 99 -7.79 10.06 4.72
CA VAL A 99 -7.35 11.16 3.85
C VAL A 99 -8.21 12.38 4.17
N LEU A 100 -7.60 13.40 4.78
CA LEU A 100 -8.27 14.66 5.08
C LEU A 100 -7.90 15.69 4.02
N LEU A 101 -8.91 16.35 3.47
CA LEU A 101 -8.77 17.31 2.39
C LEU A 101 -9.19 18.70 2.84
N VAL A 102 -8.42 19.69 2.41
CA VAL A 102 -8.71 21.12 2.53
C VAL A 102 -8.41 21.79 1.19
N HIS A 103 -8.73 23.08 1.03
CA HIS A 103 -8.23 23.82 -0.12
C HIS A 103 -7.51 25.10 0.30
N GLU A 104 -6.53 25.50 -0.50
CA GLU A 104 -5.86 26.78 -0.40
C GLU A 104 -5.69 27.32 -1.82
N HIS A 105 -6.09 28.56 -2.05
CA HIS A 105 -6.10 29.19 -3.39
C HIS A 105 -6.78 28.37 -4.51
N GLY A 106 -7.83 27.61 -4.16
CA GLY A 106 -8.58 26.77 -5.11
C GLY A 106 -7.92 25.43 -5.43
N LEU A 107 -6.80 25.10 -4.77
CA LEU A 107 -6.11 23.83 -4.94
C LEU A 107 -6.39 22.89 -3.76
N PRO A 108 -6.76 21.62 -4.01
CA PRO A 108 -6.95 20.64 -2.95
C PRO A 108 -5.61 20.25 -2.33
N HIS A 109 -5.57 20.19 -1.01
CA HIS A 109 -4.41 19.79 -0.21
C HIS A 109 -4.77 18.60 0.69
N VAL A 110 -3.83 17.66 0.83
CA VAL A 110 -3.96 16.52 1.75
C VAL A 110 -3.22 16.84 3.04
N LEU A 111 -3.89 16.63 4.18
CA LEU A 111 -3.24 16.77 5.48
C LEU A 111 -2.43 15.52 5.82
N LEU A 112 -1.17 15.70 6.20
CA LEU A 112 -0.22 14.64 6.55
C LEU A 112 0.38 14.92 7.93
N LEU A 113 0.72 13.85 8.65
CA LEU A 113 1.51 13.90 9.86
C LEU A 113 2.99 13.87 9.47
N GLN A 114 3.73 14.93 9.80
CA GLN A 114 5.16 15.00 9.58
C GLN A 114 5.93 14.52 10.82
N LEU A 115 6.82 13.55 10.62
CA LEU A 115 7.70 13.01 11.65
C LEU A 115 9.15 13.31 11.22
N GLY A 116 9.85 14.14 11.99
CA GLY A 116 11.16 14.63 11.58
C GLY A 116 11.08 15.49 10.31
N THR A 117 12.07 15.38 9.42
CA THR A 117 12.19 16.26 8.25
C THR A 117 11.65 15.67 6.95
N THR A 118 11.61 14.35 6.82
CA THR A 118 11.32 13.67 5.53
C THR A 118 10.29 12.55 5.62
N PHE A 119 9.74 12.28 6.81
CA PHE A 119 8.79 11.19 7.01
C PHE A 119 7.38 11.75 7.14
N PHE A 120 6.48 11.29 6.28
CA PHE A 120 5.09 11.73 6.23
C PHE A 120 4.16 10.52 6.30
N LYS A 121 3.09 10.63 7.09
CA LYS A 121 2.10 9.59 7.28
C LYS A 121 0.69 10.14 7.16
N LEU A 122 -0.24 9.31 6.69
CA LEU A 122 -1.66 9.57 6.87
C LEU A 122 -2.05 9.31 8.33
N PRO A 123 -3.01 10.08 8.88
CA PRO A 123 -3.55 9.76 10.20
C PRO A 123 -4.35 8.46 10.12
N GLY A 124 -4.08 7.54 11.05
CA GLY A 124 -4.61 6.18 10.99
C GLY A 124 -3.83 5.24 11.89
N GLY A 125 -3.97 3.93 11.67
CA GLY A 125 -3.30 2.93 12.47
C GLY A 125 -3.86 1.52 12.31
N GLU A 126 -3.49 0.68 13.28
CA GLU A 126 -3.85 -0.74 13.32
C GLU A 126 -5.23 -0.92 13.98
N LEU A 127 -6.05 -1.79 13.39
CA LEU A 127 -7.34 -2.18 13.94
C LEU A 127 -7.18 -3.29 14.98
N ASN A 128 -8.07 -3.30 15.97
CA ASN A 128 -8.21 -4.41 16.90
C ASN A 128 -8.84 -5.64 16.20
N PRO A 129 -8.61 -6.87 16.70
CA PRO A 129 -9.26 -8.07 16.16
C PRO A 129 -10.78 -7.94 16.17
N GLY A 130 -11.42 -8.14 15.01
CA GLY A 130 -12.87 -8.02 14.85
C GLY A 130 -13.42 -6.59 14.85
N GLU A 131 -12.57 -5.57 14.92
CA GLU A 131 -13.01 -4.17 14.86
C GLU A 131 -13.49 -3.78 13.47
N ASP A 132 -14.57 -2.99 13.43
CA ASP A 132 -15.08 -2.38 12.21
C ASP A 132 -14.10 -1.30 11.67
N GLU A 133 -14.00 -1.20 10.35
CA GLU A 133 -13.02 -0.32 9.71
C GLU A 133 -13.35 1.16 9.90
N VAL A 134 -14.64 1.50 9.83
CA VAL A 134 -15.10 2.88 9.95
C VAL A 134 -15.02 3.33 11.41
N GLU A 135 -15.50 2.51 12.34
CA GLU A 135 -15.42 2.82 13.77
C GLU A 135 -13.97 2.84 14.28
N GLY A 136 -13.14 1.91 13.81
CA GLY A 136 -11.72 1.90 14.11
C GLY A 136 -11.00 3.14 13.58
N LEU A 137 -11.32 3.57 12.35
CA LEU A 137 -10.76 4.82 11.80
C LEU A 137 -11.20 6.04 12.63
N LYS A 138 -12.47 6.14 13.04
CA LYS A 138 -12.95 7.24 13.90
C LYS A 138 -12.20 7.27 15.23
N ARG A 139 -12.01 6.11 15.88
CA ARG A 139 -11.23 5.98 17.12
C ARG A 139 -9.79 6.46 16.91
N LEU A 140 -9.12 5.96 15.87
CA LEU A 140 -7.73 6.30 15.54
C LEU A 140 -7.57 7.79 15.21
N LEU A 141 -8.48 8.37 14.41
CA LEU A 141 -8.47 9.80 14.13
C LEU A 141 -8.69 10.63 15.39
N THR A 142 -9.53 10.17 16.31
CA THR A 142 -9.76 10.87 17.59
C THR A 142 -8.52 10.82 18.46
N GLU A 143 -7.89 9.65 18.61
CA GLU A 143 -6.65 9.47 19.38
C GLU A 143 -5.48 10.31 18.82
N VAL A 144 -5.38 10.37 17.48
CA VAL A 144 -4.42 11.24 16.80
C VAL A 144 -4.78 12.72 17.00
N ARG A 145 -6.07 13.07 17.00
CA ARG A 145 -6.58 14.45 17.05
C ARG A 145 -6.67 15.06 18.45
N THR A 146 -6.95 14.30 19.52
CA THR A 146 -7.44 14.88 20.79
C THR A 146 -6.51 15.93 21.39
N VAL A 147 -6.85 17.20 21.09
CA VAL A 147 -6.83 18.41 21.89
C VAL A 147 -8.03 19.25 21.47
#